data_AF-A0A285TYP4-F1
#
_entry.id   AF-A0A285TYP4-F1
#
_cell.length_a   1.000
_cell.length_b   1.000
_cell.length_c   1.000
_cell.angle_alpha   90.00
_cell.angle_beta   90.00
_cell.angle_gamma   90.00
#
_symmetry.space_group_name_H-M   'P 1'
#
loop_
_entity.id
_entity.type
_entity.pdbx_description
1 polymer ?
#
loop_
_entity_poly.entity_id
_entity_poly.type
_entity_poly.pdbx_seq_one_letter_code
_entity_poly.pdbx_strand_id
1 'polypeptide(L)'
;MRQFLMSACAAAMLGAANTAWADEADTSYYAGSFTCGNTEYATDWNISRTLGGTVSVRVYYQRPGSSSSEWLDLAERSSGAEAILIDADGNPRIEISPKGDSLGARWLNGGPSYECQPFSVMRTESQKARFDALFVLLQTQDPLPEVARQVADMSAQPPIAHALPELDQQEYFQRFTSLGEEFWKSYRASLVKQAASRPLNSDEDRRAYARWIGEVSSANLHFMLRNDGLSMLLSNLQQAADRFAAASGSPSEAFFPGGGQTCQNLAAILKVDRYYDMEKLELASGVPSDYWSRSVAEEILGGLRGCDGVPEDYAQELTRTWPEIQKNQQALQALRQEQARLLALPVSLQTVIDAGLLQPDEQVVRSLSTNSRVYQRFFGAALDPKREELMKASVAAITELSTGPSADKPESAKSTEAVCSALRQGVDRSSGSREEIDTKCEAAEASIAEKVAVRVVAEVRTAFTGAVPGTPAAEQAVKLCEDLHSALDGAALLKASAACREERAALEEKEEALKCEQAIAASGASEDLLSSTIEVFDPSDSSGAALSELVCAMTKRNAQVAFSSTGVLMWEKQHMSVTIGKDTHTFLLESAEGEADWRLAAEDEKTLQEMARQKVAIERVTACFMGRPSCVM
;
A
#
# COMPACT_ATOMS: atom_id res chain seq x y z
N MET A 1 -48.05 -87.33 30.33
CA MET A 1 -46.86 -86.47 30.16
C MET A 1 -46.80 -86.02 28.71
N ARG A 2 -47.06 -84.74 28.49
CA ARG A 2 -46.95 -84.04 27.21
C ARG A 2 -45.48 -83.69 26.98
N GLN A 3 -44.98 -83.87 25.76
CA GLN A 3 -44.24 -82.86 25.00
C GLN A 3 -43.85 -83.42 23.62
N PHE A 4 -44.76 -83.22 22.66
CA PHE A 4 -44.41 -82.80 21.29
C PHE A 4 -43.96 -81.34 21.35
N LEU A 5 -43.10 -80.89 20.42
CA LEU A 5 -42.67 -79.51 20.01
C LEU A 5 -41.14 -79.51 19.82
N MET A 6 -40.50 -78.95 18.79
CA MET A 6 -40.89 -78.31 17.54
C MET A 6 -39.72 -78.53 16.56
N SER A 7 -40.02 -78.92 15.33
CA SER A 7 -39.24 -78.53 14.17
C SER A 7 -39.96 -77.32 13.59
N ALA A 8 -39.33 -76.15 13.59
CA ALA A 8 -39.84 -74.96 12.92
C ALA A 8 -38.69 -74.01 12.56
N CYS A 9 -38.69 -73.61 11.29
CA CYS A 9 -37.78 -72.74 10.57
C CYS A 9 -37.34 -71.49 11.33
N ALA A 10 -36.02 -71.23 11.31
CA ALA A 10 -35.47 -69.88 11.43
C ALA A 10 -34.97 -69.47 10.04
N ALA A 11 -35.84 -68.86 9.24
CA ALA A 11 -35.49 -68.18 8.00
C ALA A 11 -36.09 -66.76 8.07
N ALA A 12 -35.36 -65.86 8.72
CA ALA A 12 -35.64 -64.42 8.75
C ALA A 12 -34.39 -63.71 9.29
N MET A 13 -33.41 -63.40 8.43
CA MET A 13 -32.18 -62.72 8.85
C MET A 13 -31.90 -61.38 8.13
N LEU A 14 -32.83 -60.89 7.29
CA LEU A 14 -32.70 -59.57 6.63
C LEU A 14 -34.02 -58.79 6.63
N GLY A 15 -34.76 -58.77 7.73
CA GLY A 15 -36.03 -58.05 7.77
C GLY A 15 -36.51 -57.75 9.18
N ALA A 16 -36.21 -56.55 9.67
CA ALA A 16 -36.99 -55.91 10.72
C ALA A 16 -36.84 -54.39 10.66
N ALA A 17 -37.60 -53.75 9.76
CA ALA A 17 -38.13 -52.42 9.96
C ALA A 17 -39.49 -52.35 9.22
N ASN A 18 -40.58 -52.45 9.98
CA ASN A 18 -41.93 -52.29 9.45
C ASN A 18 -42.28 -50.80 9.41
N THR A 19 -42.55 -50.27 8.21
CA THR A 19 -43.71 -49.41 7.97
C THR A 19 -44.27 -49.75 6.61
N ALA A 20 -45.51 -50.22 6.58
CA ALA A 20 -46.28 -50.43 5.37
C ALA A 20 -46.38 -49.12 4.59
N TRP A 21 -46.02 -49.16 3.30
CA TRP A 21 -46.58 -48.46 2.12
C TRP A 21 -46.25 -49.34 0.89
N ALA A 22 -47.01 -49.18 -0.19
CA ALA A 22 -47.13 -50.11 -1.33
C ALA A 22 -45.84 -50.37 -2.14
N ASP A 23 -45.71 -51.62 -2.62
CA ASP A 23 -44.85 -52.15 -3.69
C ASP A 23 -43.77 -51.22 -4.29
N GLU A 24 -42.67 -51.05 -3.56
CA GLU A 24 -41.34 -50.96 -4.14
C GLU A 24 -40.57 -52.19 -3.64
N ALA A 25 -39.87 -52.89 -4.52
CA ALA A 25 -38.93 -53.92 -4.10
C ALA A 25 -37.89 -53.27 -3.20
N ASP A 26 -38.03 -53.46 -1.88
CA ASP A 26 -37.21 -52.81 -0.85
C ASP A 26 -35.74 -53.13 -1.10
N THR A 27 -35.04 -52.19 -1.74
CA THR A 27 -33.64 -52.32 -2.10
C THR A 27 -32.83 -51.77 -0.95
N SER A 28 -32.06 -52.64 -0.30
CA SER A 28 -31.15 -52.27 0.76
C SER A 28 -29.75 -52.06 0.20
N TYR A 29 -29.09 -51.00 0.65
CA TYR A 29 -27.77 -50.60 0.21
C TYR A 29 -26.73 -50.90 1.29
N TYR A 30 -25.59 -51.45 0.88
CA TYR A 30 -24.44 -51.68 1.75
C TYR A 30 -23.17 -51.14 1.12
N ALA A 31 -22.23 -50.70 1.93
CA ALA A 31 -20.94 -50.20 1.48
C ALA A 31 -19.81 -50.67 2.41
N GLY A 32 -18.59 -50.73 1.88
CA GLY A 32 -17.40 -51.03 2.67
C GLY A 32 -16.14 -51.05 1.83
N SER A 33 -15.08 -51.62 2.39
CA SER A 33 -13.86 -51.93 1.65
C SER A 33 -13.34 -53.32 1.98
N PHE A 34 -12.51 -53.84 1.09
CA PHE A 34 -11.84 -55.13 1.28
C PHE A 34 -10.47 -55.13 0.60
N THR A 35 -9.60 -56.03 1.04
CA THR A 35 -8.24 -56.16 0.51
C THR A 35 -8.07 -57.51 -0.17
N CYS A 36 -7.52 -57.50 -1.39
CA CYS A 36 -7.05 -58.70 -2.06
C CYS A 36 -5.57 -58.55 -2.40
N GLY A 37 -4.74 -59.46 -1.89
CA GLY A 37 -3.28 -59.29 -1.90
C GLY A 37 -2.89 -57.96 -1.22
N ASN A 38 -2.23 -57.07 -1.98
CA ASN A 38 -1.81 -55.74 -1.50
C ASN A 38 -2.69 -54.59 -2.04
N THR A 39 -3.85 -54.90 -2.63
CA THR A 39 -4.75 -53.90 -3.21
C THR A 39 -6.03 -53.79 -2.40
N GLU A 40 -6.33 -52.58 -1.94
CA GLU A 40 -7.62 -52.23 -1.33
C GLU A 40 -8.65 -51.94 -2.44
N TYR A 41 -9.90 -52.32 -2.20
CA TYR A 41 -11.05 -52.08 -3.05
C TYR A 41 -12.17 -51.47 -2.21
N ALA A 42 -12.82 -50.43 -2.72
CA ALA A 42 -14.12 -49.98 -2.23
C ALA A 42 -15.21 -50.86 -2.85
N THR A 43 -16.32 -51.06 -2.14
CA THR A 43 -17.44 -51.87 -2.62
C THR A 43 -18.79 -51.29 -2.21
N ASP A 44 -19.74 -51.34 -3.14
CA ASP A 44 -21.13 -50.91 -2.97
C ASP A 44 -22.06 -52.04 -3.43
N TRP A 45 -23.07 -52.36 -2.61
CA TRP A 45 -23.94 -53.51 -2.83
C TRP A 45 -25.39 -53.06 -2.86
N ASN A 46 -26.13 -53.53 -3.87
CA ASN A 46 -27.56 -53.32 -3.99
C ASN A 46 -28.26 -54.67 -3.80
N ILE A 47 -28.97 -54.82 -2.68
CA ILE A 47 -29.70 -56.05 -2.33
C ILE A 47 -31.18 -55.79 -2.55
N SER A 48 -31.77 -56.41 -3.56
CA SER A 48 -33.19 -56.32 -3.87
C SER A 48 -33.89 -57.66 -3.62
N ARG A 49 -35.14 -57.61 -3.17
CA ARG A 49 -35.98 -58.80 -3.01
C ARG A 49 -37.13 -58.75 -3.99
N THR A 50 -37.25 -59.77 -4.83
CA THR A 50 -38.38 -59.91 -5.76
C THR A 50 -39.63 -60.39 -5.01
N LEU A 51 -40.80 -60.21 -5.62
CA LEU A 51 -42.09 -60.67 -5.10
C LEU A 51 -42.15 -62.20 -4.86
N GLY A 52 -41.27 -62.97 -5.53
CA GLY A 52 -41.10 -64.41 -5.32
C GLY A 52 -40.21 -64.79 -4.13
N GLY A 53 -39.70 -63.82 -3.37
CA GLY A 53 -38.79 -64.04 -2.24
C GLY A 53 -37.33 -64.29 -2.63
N THR A 54 -37.01 -64.29 -3.94
CA THR A 54 -35.63 -64.39 -4.41
C THR A 54 -34.89 -63.08 -4.13
N VAL A 55 -33.75 -63.18 -3.44
CA VAL A 55 -32.85 -62.06 -3.18
C VAL A 55 -31.82 -61.98 -4.29
N SER A 56 -31.76 -60.83 -4.96
CA SER A 56 -30.74 -60.50 -5.95
C SER A 56 -29.79 -59.47 -5.34
N VAL A 57 -28.49 -59.72 -5.49
CA VAL A 57 -27.42 -58.87 -4.98
C VAL A 57 -26.55 -58.44 -6.14
N ARG A 58 -26.48 -57.14 -6.39
CA ARG A 58 -25.47 -56.59 -7.30
C ARG A 58 -24.32 -56.04 -6.47
N VAL A 59 -23.12 -56.58 -6.69
CA VAL A 59 -21.89 -56.18 -5.99
C VAL A 59 -21.03 -55.38 -6.94
N TYR A 60 -20.80 -54.11 -6.61
CA TYR A 60 -19.85 -53.24 -7.30
C TYR A 60 -18.55 -53.18 -6.52
N TYR A 61 -17.42 -53.12 -7.21
CA TYR A 61 -16.13 -52.86 -6.58
C TYR A 61 -15.20 -52.04 -7.46
N GLN A 62 -14.36 -51.24 -6.82
CA GLN A 62 -13.50 -50.26 -7.47
C GLN A 62 -12.20 -50.09 -6.71
N ARG A 63 -11.07 -50.00 -7.42
CA ARG A 63 -9.79 -49.62 -6.81
C ARG A 63 -9.81 -48.12 -6.46
N PRO A 64 -9.28 -47.71 -5.30
CA PRO A 64 -9.13 -46.30 -4.95
C PRO A 64 -8.44 -45.51 -6.07
N GLY A 65 -9.03 -44.39 -6.47
CA GLY A 65 -8.50 -43.52 -7.53
C GLY A 65 -8.69 -44.02 -8.97
N SER A 66 -9.26 -45.21 -9.19
CA SER A 66 -9.68 -45.66 -10.53
C SER A 66 -10.93 -44.89 -10.98
N SER A 67 -11.10 -44.65 -12.28
CA SER A 67 -12.38 -44.20 -12.85
C SER A 67 -13.25 -45.36 -13.35
N SER A 68 -12.72 -46.58 -13.40
CA SER A 68 -13.45 -47.80 -13.74
C SER A 68 -13.85 -48.58 -12.49
N SER A 69 -15.02 -49.19 -12.53
CA SER A 69 -15.48 -50.17 -11.55
C SER A 69 -15.94 -51.44 -12.26
N GLU A 70 -15.95 -52.54 -11.54
CA GLU A 70 -16.47 -53.83 -11.98
C GLU A 70 -17.71 -54.19 -11.14
N TRP A 71 -18.56 -55.07 -11.65
CA TRP A 71 -19.72 -55.54 -10.91
C TRP A 71 -20.07 -56.99 -11.19
N LEU A 72 -20.77 -57.62 -10.25
CA LEU A 72 -21.33 -58.96 -10.36
C LEU A 72 -22.81 -58.94 -10.00
N ASP A 73 -23.61 -59.62 -10.81
CA ASP A 73 -25.01 -59.93 -10.52
C ASP A 73 -25.10 -61.32 -9.87
N LEU A 74 -25.55 -61.35 -8.62
CA LEU A 74 -25.61 -62.56 -7.80
C LEU A 74 -27.03 -62.81 -7.29
N ALA A 75 -27.32 -64.07 -6.97
CA ALA A 75 -28.55 -64.49 -6.32
C ALA A 75 -28.24 -65.21 -5.00
N GLU A 76 -29.06 -64.98 -3.98
CA GLU A 76 -28.91 -65.67 -2.71
C GLU A 76 -29.38 -67.12 -2.81
N ARG A 77 -28.52 -68.06 -2.41
CA ARG A 77 -28.87 -69.44 -2.13
C ARG A 77 -28.63 -69.70 -0.65
N SER A 78 -29.72 -69.75 0.12
CA SER A 78 -29.63 -70.00 1.56
C SER A 78 -29.23 -71.45 1.84
N SER A 79 -28.21 -71.66 2.69
CA SER A 79 -27.80 -72.96 3.20
C SER A 79 -27.60 -72.91 4.72
N GLY A 80 -28.68 -72.69 5.47
CA GLY A 80 -28.63 -72.69 6.95
C GLY A 80 -28.29 -71.32 7.54
N ALA A 81 -27.30 -71.26 8.45
CA ALA A 81 -26.93 -70.04 9.18
C ALA A 81 -26.11 -69.03 8.36
N GLU A 82 -25.52 -69.48 7.26
CA GLU A 82 -24.76 -68.69 6.29
C GLU A 82 -25.48 -68.73 4.94
N ALA A 83 -25.45 -67.61 4.22
CA ALA A 83 -26.00 -67.53 2.87
C ALA A 83 -24.87 -67.44 1.85
N ILE A 84 -25.04 -68.12 0.72
CA ILE A 84 -24.06 -68.13 -0.36
C ILE A 84 -24.66 -67.38 -1.55
N LEU A 85 -23.93 -66.40 -2.07
CA LEU A 85 -24.26 -65.68 -3.28
C LEU A 85 -23.65 -66.41 -4.48
N ILE A 86 -24.51 -66.79 -5.42
CA ILE A 86 -24.17 -67.51 -6.64
C ILE A 86 -24.33 -66.62 -7.88
N ASP A 87 -23.51 -66.82 -8.91
CA ASP A 87 -23.70 -66.17 -10.20
C ASP A 87 -24.79 -66.83 -11.06
N ALA A 88 -25.01 -66.31 -12.27
CA ALA A 88 -26.01 -66.83 -13.21
C ALA A 88 -25.76 -68.30 -13.63
N ASP A 89 -24.51 -68.77 -13.58
CA ASP A 89 -24.13 -70.15 -13.89
C ASP A 89 -24.26 -71.08 -12.67
N GLY A 90 -24.65 -70.52 -11.51
CA GLY A 90 -24.81 -71.25 -10.25
C GLY A 90 -23.52 -71.46 -9.47
N ASN A 91 -22.42 -70.79 -9.85
CA ASN A 91 -21.15 -70.90 -9.15
C ASN A 91 -21.17 -70.06 -7.86
N PRO A 92 -20.71 -70.60 -6.71
CA PRO A 92 -20.60 -69.84 -5.47
C PRO A 92 -19.49 -68.79 -5.57
N ARG A 93 -19.86 -67.52 -5.34
CA ARG A 93 -18.96 -66.36 -5.44
C ARG A 93 -18.61 -65.78 -4.09
N ILE A 94 -19.62 -65.52 -3.24
CA ILE A 94 -19.43 -64.85 -1.95
C ILE A 94 -20.23 -65.57 -0.87
N GLU A 95 -19.61 -65.81 0.27
CA GLU A 95 -20.27 -66.25 1.50
C GLU A 95 -20.61 -65.01 2.34
N ILE A 96 -21.85 -64.93 2.84
CA ILE A 96 -22.33 -63.83 3.67
C ILE A 96 -22.83 -64.32 5.03
N SER A 97 -22.49 -63.56 6.06
CA SER A 97 -22.86 -63.81 7.46
C SER A 97 -23.46 -62.53 8.06
N PRO A 98 -24.78 -62.46 8.30
CA PRO A 98 -25.42 -61.26 8.82
C PRO A 98 -25.00 -60.97 10.27
N LYS A 99 -24.76 -59.68 10.58
CA LYS A 99 -24.35 -59.19 11.90
C LYS A 99 -24.95 -57.80 12.15
N GLY A 100 -26.20 -57.76 12.61
CA GLY A 100 -26.93 -56.50 12.82
C GLY A 100 -27.07 -55.71 11.51
N ASP A 101 -26.67 -54.44 11.53
CA ASP A 101 -26.66 -53.58 10.33
C ASP A 101 -25.43 -53.81 9.42
N SER A 102 -24.64 -54.85 9.67
CA SER A 102 -23.48 -55.21 8.85
C SER A 102 -23.60 -56.63 8.31
N LEU A 103 -22.96 -56.90 7.18
CA LEU A 103 -22.78 -58.23 6.62
C LEU A 103 -21.29 -58.55 6.63
N GLY A 104 -20.91 -59.64 7.31
CA GLY A 104 -19.63 -60.27 7.06
C GLY A 104 -19.65 -60.93 5.68
N ALA A 105 -18.58 -60.77 4.91
CA ALA A 105 -18.48 -61.27 3.55
C ALA A 105 -17.10 -61.89 3.30
N ARG A 106 -17.07 -62.96 2.50
CA ARG A 106 -15.83 -63.61 2.08
C ARG A 106 -15.95 -64.08 0.64
N TRP A 107 -14.96 -63.70 -0.18
CA TRP A 107 -14.85 -64.21 -1.54
C TRP A 107 -14.51 -65.70 -1.53
N LEU A 108 -15.29 -66.50 -2.25
CA LEU A 108 -15.06 -67.93 -2.45
C LEU A 108 -14.34 -68.16 -3.78
N ASN A 109 -14.88 -67.63 -4.89
CA ASN A 109 -14.30 -67.73 -6.22
C ASN A 109 -14.58 -66.47 -7.05
N GLY A 110 -13.63 -66.04 -7.88
CA GLY A 110 -13.80 -64.90 -8.79
C GLY A 110 -13.81 -63.53 -8.11
N GLY A 111 -13.13 -63.41 -6.96
CA GLY A 111 -12.77 -62.08 -6.45
C GLY A 111 -11.78 -61.37 -7.40
N PRO A 112 -11.58 -60.05 -7.24
CA PRO A 112 -10.77 -59.26 -8.17
C PRO A 112 -9.28 -59.65 -8.22
N SER A 113 -8.80 -60.40 -7.24
CA SER A 113 -7.45 -61.00 -7.22
C SER A 113 -7.45 -62.28 -6.39
N TYR A 114 -6.35 -63.04 -6.46
CA TYR A 114 -6.09 -64.13 -5.52
C TYR A 114 -5.99 -63.58 -4.08
N GLU A 115 -6.41 -64.39 -3.10
CA GLU A 115 -6.26 -64.09 -1.66
C GLU A 115 -6.99 -62.82 -1.17
N CYS A 116 -8.29 -62.74 -1.41
CA CYS A 116 -9.13 -61.72 -0.78
C CYS A 116 -9.39 -62.06 0.70
N GLN A 117 -9.09 -61.12 1.58
CA GLN A 117 -9.38 -61.27 3.02
C GLN A 117 -10.90 -61.19 3.26
N PRO A 118 -11.43 -61.88 4.30
CA PRO A 118 -12.78 -61.63 4.77
C PRO A 118 -12.96 -60.16 5.15
N PHE A 119 -14.14 -59.62 4.89
CA PHE A 119 -14.44 -58.21 5.07
C PHE A 119 -15.87 -58.03 5.60
N SER A 120 -16.26 -56.79 5.86
CA SER A 120 -17.62 -56.45 6.25
C SER A 120 -18.13 -55.25 5.48
N VAL A 121 -19.40 -55.31 5.07
CA VAL A 121 -20.12 -54.17 4.52
C VAL A 121 -21.18 -53.71 5.51
N MET A 122 -21.39 -52.40 5.61
CA MET A 122 -22.36 -51.79 6.52
C MET A 122 -23.54 -51.25 5.73
N ARG A 123 -24.74 -51.36 6.32
CA ARG A 123 -25.95 -50.78 5.76
C ARG A 123 -25.80 -49.27 5.66
N THR A 124 -26.21 -48.72 4.53
CA THR A 124 -26.06 -47.30 4.22
C THR A 124 -27.23 -46.80 3.39
N GLU A 125 -27.24 -45.51 3.07
CA GLU A 125 -28.19 -44.93 2.12
C GLU A 125 -27.83 -45.31 0.67
N SER A 126 -28.74 -45.05 -0.27
CA SER A 126 -28.47 -45.26 -1.70
C SER A 126 -27.23 -44.49 -2.16
N GLN A 127 -26.57 -44.97 -3.22
CA GLN A 127 -25.41 -44.28 -3.79
C GLN A 127 -25.77 -42.86 -4.24
N LYS A 128 -27.00 -42.66 -4.73
CA LYS A 128 -27.52 -41.34 -5.09
C LYS A 128 -27.56 -40.41 -3.88
N ALA A 129 -28.16 -40.85 -2.77
CA ALA A 129 -28.26 -40.07 -1.54
C ALA A 129 -26.88 -39.75 -0.95
N ARG A 130 -25.95 -40.71 -0.96
CA ARG A 130 -24.56 -40.49 -0.52
C ARG A 130 -23.81 -39.48 -1.40
N PHE A 131 -24.01 -39.53 -2.72
CA PHE A 131 -23.46 -38.52 -3.62
C PHE A 131 -24.09 -37.15 -3.39
N ASP A 132 -25.41 -37.07 -3.22
CA ASP A 132 -26.10 -35.80 -2.97
C ASP A 132 -25.62 -35.17 -1.66
N ALA A 133 -25.43 -35.96 -0.60
CA ALA A 133 -24.83 -35.52 0.66
C ALA A 133 -23.40 -35.00 0.47
N LEU A 134 -22.58 -35.69 -0.34
CA LEU A 134 -21.24 -35.24 -0.70
C LEU A 134 -21.26 -33.92 -1.49
N PHE A 135 -22.21 -33.76 -2.43
CA PHE A 135 -22.36 -32.53 -3.20
C PHE A 135 -22.75 -31.36 -2.33
N VAL A 136 -23.61 -31.56 -1.31
CA VAL A 136 -23.93 -30.51 -0.33
C VAL A 136 -22.66 -30.02 0.37
N LEU A 137 -21.79 -30.93 0.80
CA LEU A 137 -20.51 -30.56 1.42
C LEU A 137 -19.58 -29.84 0.43
N LEU A 138 -19.43 -30.37 -0.78
CA LEU A 138 -18.57 -29.78 -1.82
C LEU A 138 -19.02 -28.39 -2.28
N GLN A 139 -20.31 -28.06 -2.13
CA GLN A 139 -20.87 -26.75 -2.46
C GLN A 139 -20.79 -25.74 -1.32
N THR A 140 -20.23 -26.11 -0.16
CA THR A 140 -20.06 -25.21 0.98
C THR A 140 -19.14 -24.04 0.61
N GLN A 141 -19.63 -22.81 0.77
CA GLN A 141 -18.82 -21.60 0.60
C GLN A 141 -17.90 -21.37 1.81
N ASP A 142 -16.67 -20.91 1.55
CA ASP A 142 -15.61 -20.67 2.56
C ASP A 142 -15.52 -21.81 3.62
N PRO A 143 -15.27 -23.07 3.20
CA PRO A 143 -15.42 -24.23 4.07
C PRO A 143 -14.44 -24.23 5.26
N LEU A 144 -14.92 -24.73 6.40
CA LEU A 144 -14.11 -24.91 7.62
C LEU A 144 -13.33 -26.23 7.56
N PRO A 145 -12.25 -26.40 8.36
CA PRO A 145 -11.45 -27.64 8.38
C PRO A 145 -12.26 -28.91 8.63
N GLU A 146 -13.30 -28.83 9.46
CA GLU A 146 -14.20 -29.96 9.72
C GLU A 146 -14.99 -30.40 8.48
N VAL A 147 -15.47 -29.45 7.67
CA VAL A 147 -16.15 -29.76 6.39
C VAL A 147 -15.16 -30.37 5.40
N ALA A 148 -13.94 -29.83 5.33
CA ALA A 148 -12.90 -30.38 4.48
C ALA A 148 -12.52 -31.81 4.88
N ARG A 149 -12.49 -32.12 6.19
CA ARG A 149 -12.28 -33.48 6.70
C ARG A 149 -13.41 -34.42 6.28
N GLN A 150 -14.66 -34.00 6.42
CA GLN A 150 -15.80 -34.81 5.98
C GLN A 150 -15.77 -35.08 4.46
N VAL A 151 -15.44 -34.06 3.66
CA VAL A 151 -15.26 -34.22 2.21
C VAL A 151 -14.12 -35.20 1.92
N ALA A 152 -12.99 -35.08 2.60
CA ALA A 152 -11.85 -35.98 2.43
C ALA A 152 -12.20 -37.43 2.79
N ASP A 153 -12.85 -37.64 3.93
CA ASP A 153 -13.28 -38.96 4.40
C ASP A 153 -14.26 -39.61 3.38
N MET A 154 -15.24 -38.85 2.90
CA MET A 154 -16.19 -39.33 1.89
C MET A 154 -15.56 -39.51 0.50
N SER A 155 -14.51 -38.74 0.17
CA SER A 155 -13.81 -38.82 -1.13
C SER A 155 -12.70 -39.86 -1.16
N ALA A 156 -12.25 -40.37 -0.01
CA ALA A 156 -11.28 -41.46 0.08
C ALA A 156 -11.88 -42.77 -0.46
N GLN A 157 -13.18 -42.97 -0.23
CA GLN A 157 -13.99 -44.06 -0.78
C GLN A 157 -15.32 -43.48 -1.30
N PRO A 158 -15.29 -42.78 -2.46
CA PRO A 158 -16.48 -42.17 -3.00
C PRO A 158 -17.51 -43.25 -3.36
N PRO A 159 -18.82 -42.95 -3.30
CA PRO A 159 -19.82 -43.88 -3.80
C PRO A 159 -19.50 -44.26 -5.25
N ILE A 160 -19.68 -45.53 -5.63
CA ILE A 160 -19.30 -46.02 -6.95
C ILE A 160 -20.30 -45.48 -7.96
N ALA A 161 -19.85 -44.63 -8.89
CA ALA A 161 -20.74 -43.97 -9.87
C ALA A 161 -21.53 -44.98 -10.72
N HIS A 162 -20.94 -46.13 -11.08
CA HIS A 162 -21.64 -47.18 -11.84
C HIS A 162 -22.73 -47.92 -11.04
N ALA A 163 -22.79 -47.73 -9.72
CA ALA A 163 -23.87 -48.22 -8.88
C ALA A 163 -25.12 -47.30 -8.89
N LEU A 164 -25.03 -46.14 -9.55
CA LEU A 164 -26.17 -45.29 -9.85
C LEU A 164 -26.96 -45.81 -11.07
N PRO A 165 -28.24 -45.41 -11.21
CA PRO A 165 -29.00 -45.59 -12.44
C PRO A 165 -28.23 -45.10 -13.66
N GLU A 166 -28.29 -45.82 -14.78
CA GLU A 166 -27.44 -45.63 -15.95
C GLU A 166 -27.48 -44.19 -16.51
N LEU A 167 -28.65 -43.54 -16.42
CA LEU A 167 -28.84 -42.15 -16.87
C LEU A 167 -28.19 -41.10 -15.94
N ASP A 168 -27.97 -41.44 -14.67
CA ASP A 168 -27.40 -40.54 -13.66
C ASP A 168 -25.85 -40.62 -13.62
N GLN A 169 -25.26 -41.73 -14.09
CA GLN A 169 -23.83 -42.03 -13.90
C GLN A 169 -22.91 -40.93 -14.42
N GLN A 170 -23.12 -40.48 -15.67
CA GLN A 170 -22.25 -39.49 -16.31
C GLN A 170 -22.40 -38.10 -15.66
N GLU A 171 -23.63 -37.70 -15.33
CA GLU A 171 -23.89 -36.41 -14.68
C GLU A 171 -23.24 -36.35 -13.30
N TYR A 172 -23.42 -37.38 -12.48
CA TYR A 172 -22.85 -37.45 -11.13
C TYR A 172 -21.32 -37.52 -11.17
N PHE A 173 -20.73 -38.28 -12.09
CA PHE A 173 -19.28 -38.36 -12.25
C PHE A 173 -18.66 -37.00 -12.64
N GLN A 174 -19.26 -36.31 -13.61
CA GLN A 174 -18.83 -34.96 -14.02
C GLN A 174 -18.97 -33.95 -12.87
N ARG A 175 -20.12 -33.99 -12.18
CA ARG A 175 -20.42 -33.11 -11.06
C ARG A 175 -19.45 -33.32 -9.90
N PHE A 176 -19.13 -34.57 -9.54
CA PHE A 176 -18.14 -34.88 -8.50
C PHE A 176 -16.75 -34.36 -8.85
N THR A 177 -16.30 -34.58 -10.09
CA THR A 177 -14.99 -34.10 -10.54
C THR A 177 -14.90 -32.57 -10.50
N SER A 178 -15.91 -31.88 -11.05
CA SER A 178 -15.96 -30.41 -11.08
C SER A 178 -16.04 -29.80 -9.68
N LEU A 179 -16.99 -30.24 -8.86
CA LEU A 179 -17.19 -29.71 -7.52
C LEU A 179 -16.02 -30.04 -6.59
N GLY A 180 -15.39 -31.21 -6.76
CA GLY A 180 -14.20 -31.59 -6.02
C GLY A 180 -13.04 -30.60 -6.20
N GLU A 181 -12.72 -30.27 -7.46
CA GLU A 181 -11.65 -29.32 -7.76
C GLU A 181 -11.96 -27.90 -7.26
N GLU A 182 -13.18 -27.43 -7.48
CA GLU A 182 -13.64 -26.12 -7.00
C GLU A 182 -13.63 -26.02 -5.48
N PHE A 183 -14.09 -27.06 -4.79
CA PHE A 183 -14.09 -27.12 -3.33
C PHE A 183 -12.68 -26.98 -2.76
N TRP A 184 -11.72 -27.79 -3.22
CA TRP A 184 -10.36 -27.75 -2.68
C TRP A 184 -9.64 -26.43 -2.99
N LYS A 185 -9.92 -25.84 -4.16
CA LYS A 185 -9.45 -24.48 -4.50
C LYS A 185 -10.04 -23.44 -3.55
N SER A 186 -11.36 -23.46 -3.34
CA SER A 186 -12.09 -22.57 -2.43
C SER A 186 -11.61 -22.72 -0.99
N TYR A 187 -11.44 -23.96 -0.52
CA TYR A 187 -10.94 -24.25 0.82
C TYR A 187 -9.57 -23.63 1.06
N ARG A 188 -8.61 -23.81 0.14
CA ARG A 188 -7.28 -23.19 0.25
C ARG A 188 -7.34 -21.67 0.32
N ALA A 189 -8.20 -21.03 -0.47
CA ALA A 189 -8.42 -19.59 -0.41
C ALA A 189 -9.05 -19.15 0.93
N SER A 190 -9.99 -19.94 1.46
CA SER A 190 -10.60 -19.67 2.76
C SER A 190 -9.59 -19.77 3.91
N LEU A 191 -8.60 -20.68 3.82
CA LEU A 191 -7.55 -20.82 4.82
C LEU A 191 -6.70 -19.54 4.92
N VAL A 192 -6.42 -18.86 3.81
CA VAL A 192 -5.72 -17.56 3.81
C VAL A 192 -6.51 -16.52 4.59
N LYS A 193 -7.81 -16.38 4.28
CA LYS A 193 -8.70 -15.44 4.95
C LYS A 193 -8.78 -15.73 6.45
N GLN A 194 -8.95 -17.00 6.81
CA GLN A 194 -9.05 -17.44 8.21
C GLN A 194 -7.73 -17.23 8.97
N ALA A 195 -6.59 -17.53 8.36
CA ALA A 195 -5.27 -17.27 8.95
C ALA A 195 -5.09 -15.79 9.26
N ALA A 196 -5.53 -14.89 8.38
CA ALA A 196 -5.42 -13.45 8.56
C ALA A 196 -6.39 -12.90 9.63
N SER A 197 -7.61 -13.43 9.72
CA SER A 197 -8.67 -12.86 10.58
C SER A 197 -8.70 -13.38 12.01
N ARG A 198 -8.18 -14.59 12.29
CA ARG A 198 -8.24 -15.20 13.63
C ARG A 198 -7.46 -14.38 14.66
N PRO A 199 -7.97 -14.09 15.87
CA PRO A 199 -7.24 -13.28 16.85
C PRO A 199 -5.95 -13.97 17.33
N LEU A 200 -4.99 -13.17 17.81
CA LEU A 200 -3.73 -13.63 18.44
C LEU A 200 -3.36 -12.78 19.67
N ASN A 201 -4.33 -12.05 20.22
CA ASN A 201 -4.10 -11.00 21.21
C ASN A 201 -3.85 -11.57 22.62
N SER A 202 -4.34 -12.79 22.88
CA SER A 202 -4.19 -13.50 24.16
C SER A 202 -3.48 -14.86 23.99
N ASP A 203 -3.04 -15.45 25.10
CA ASP A 203 -2.51 -16.82 25.10
C ASP A 203 -3.54 -17.86 24.67
N GLU A 204 -4.81 -17.65 25.00
CA GLU A 204 -5.89 -18.53 24.59
C GLU A 204 -6.13 -18.45 23.08
N ASP A 205 -6.13 -17.25 22.52
CA ASP A 205 -6.22 -17.03 21.07
C ASP A 205 -5.05 -17.71 20.34
N ARG A 206 -3.82 -17.54 20.85
CA ARG A 206 -2.62 -18.20 20.31
C ARG A 206 -2.76 -19.73 20.34
N ARG A 207 -3.20 -20.33 21.45
CA ARG A 207 -3.44 -21.78 21.53
C ARG A 207 -4.55 -22.24 20.58
N ALA A 208 -5.62 -21.47 20.43
CA ALA A 208 -6.68 -21.79 19.47
C ALA A 208 -6.18 -21.72 18.02
N TYR A 209 -5.34 -20.73 17.69
CA TYR A 209 -4.72 -20.60 16.38
C TYR A 209 -3.78 -21.77 16.08
N ALA A 210 -2.92 -22.16 17.03
CA ALA A 210 -2.02 -23.30 16.88
C ALA A 210 -2.76 -24.63 16.65
N ARG A 211 -3.84 -24.88 17.41
CA ARG A 211 -4.71 -26.05 17.18
C ARG A 211 -5.30 -26.05 15.78
N TRP A 212 -5.78 -24.90 15.31
CA TRP A 212 -6.31 -24.76 13.96
C TRP A 212 -5.25 -25.04 12.87
N ILE A 213 -4.01 -24.59 13.04
CA ILE A 213 -2.91 -24.94 12.11
C ILE A 213 -2.65 -26.45 12.09
N GLY A 214 -2.68 -27.11 13.26
CA GLY A 214 -2.55 -28.56 13.36
C GLY A 214 -3.67 -29.31 12.63
N GLU A 215 -4.92 -28.85 12.76
CA GLU A 215 -6.08 -29.40 12.03
C GLU A 215 -5.93 -29.24 10.51
N VAL A 216 -5.45 -28.09 10.04
CA VAL A 216 -5.21 -27.81 8.61
C VAL A 216 -4.07 -28.66 8.05
N SER A 217 -3.04 -28.94 8.85
CA SER A 217 -1.84 -29.70 8.46
C SER A 217 -2.00 -31.23 8.62
N SER A 218 -3.24 -31.72 8.68
CA SER A 218 -3.57 -33.13 8.94
C SER A 218 -3.87 -33.94 7.66
N ALA A 219 -4.52 -35.10 7.79
CA ALA A 219 -4.68 -36.14 6.77
C ALA A 219 -5.25 -35.69 5.40
N ASN A 220 -5.84 -34.49 5.31
CA ASN A 220 -6.42 -33.93 4.09
C ASN A 220 -5.39 -33.32 3.12
N LEU A 221 -4.11 -33.23 3.52
CA LEU A 221 -3.04 -32.62 2.72
C LEU A 221 -2.99 -33.17 1.29
N HIS A 222 -3.17 -34.46 1.11
CA HIS A 222 -3.10 -35.11 -0.20
C HIS A 222 -4.18 -34.63 -1.19
N PHE A 223 -5.36 -34.22 -0.72
CA PHE A 223 -6.39 -33.60 -1.55
C PHE A 223 -6.04 -32.16 -1.91
N MET A 224 -5.43 -31.43 -0.97
CA MET A 224 -5.08 -30.03 -1.16
C MET A 224 -3.87 -29.82 -2.09
N LEU A 225 -3.04 -30.84 -2.32
CA LEU A 225 -1.82 -30.75 -3.12
C LEU A 225 -2.04 -30.77 -4.64
N ARG A 226 -3.22 -31.14 -5.12
CA ARG A 226 -3.53 -31.10 -6.56
C ARG A 226 -3.53 -29.67 -7.11
N ASN A 227 -3.17 -29.50 -8.38
CA ASN A 227 -3.22 -28.24 -9.14
C ASN A 227 -2.42 -27.08 -8.47
N ASP A 228 -1.10 -27.25 -8.35
CA ASP A 228 -0.15 -26.30 -7.74
C ASP A 228 -0.42 -25.98 -6.25
N GLY A 229 -1.14 -26.86 -5.56
CA GLY A 229 -1.55 -26.65 -4.18
C GLY A 229 -0.39 -26.55 -3.18
N LEU A 230 0.74 -27.21 -3.44
CA LEU A 230 1.92 -27.25 -2.56
C LEU A 230 2.46 -25.84 -2.26
N SER A 231 2.79 -25.08 -3.30
CA SER A 231 3.41 -23.74 -3.14
C SER A 231 2.49 -22.77 -2.40
N MET A 232 1.18 -22.83 -2.68
CA MET A 232 0.19 -22.00 -1.98
C MET A 232 0.04 -22.40 -0.51
N LEU A 233 -0.04 -23.70 -0.20
CA LEU A 233 -0.13 -24.18 1.19
C LEU A 233 1.11 -23.79 1.99
N LEU A 234 2.30 -23.90 1.41
CA LEU A 234 3.54 -23.49 2.06
C LEU A 234 3.61 -21.99 2.27
N SER A 235 3.23 -21.19 1.28
CA SER A 235 3.14 -19.73 1.46
C SER A 235 2.16 -19.37 2.58
N ASN A 236 1.03 -20.06 2.67
CA ASN A 236 0.05 -19.86 3.74
C ASN A 236 0.59 -20.28 5.10
N LEU A 237 1.31 -21.40 5.16
CA LEU A 237 1.95 -21.88 6.39
C LEU A 237 3.04 -20.90 6.87
N GLN A 238 3.83 -20.36 5.95
CA GLN A 238 4.83 -19.32 6.23
C GLN A 238 4.19 -18.05 6.78
N GLN A 239 3.16 -17.53 6.10
CA GLN A 239 2.43 -16.35 6.57
C GLN A 239 1.79 -16.58 7.95
N ALA A 240 1.23 -17.76 8.18
CA ALA A 240 0.65 -18.13 9.47
C ALA A 240 1.70 -18.20 10.58
N ALA A 241 2.88 -18.77 10.31
CA ALA A 241 4.00 -18.84 11.25
C ALA A 241 4.58 -17.46 11.55
N ASP A 242 4.74 -16.60 10.55
CA ASP A 242 5.20 -15.22 10.72
C ASP A 242 4.24 -14.42 11.61
N ARG A 243 2.94 -14.52 11.33
CA ARG A 243 1.89 -13.85 12.09
C ARG A 243 1.87 -14.32 13.55
N PHE A 244 2.02 -15.62 13.77
CA PHE A 244 2.10 -16.21 15.11
C PHE A 244 3.36 -15.75 15.87
N ALA A 245 4.51 -15.70 15.19
CA ALA A 245 5.77 -15.22 15.76
C ALA A 245 5.72 -13.73 16.10
N ALA A 246 5.12 -12.89 15.24
CA ALA A 246 4.91 -11.47 15.51
C ALA A 246 4.02 -11.23 16.74
N ALA A 247 3.08 -12.14 17.00
CA ALA A 247 2.28 -12.16 18.22
C ALA A 247 3.00 -12.78 19.43
N SER A 248 4.34 -12.86 19.40
CA SER A 248 5.20 -13.44 20.45
C SER A 248 5.04 -14.94 20.69
N GLY A 249 4.46 -15.67 19.74
CA GLY A 249 4.42 -17.14 19.78
C GLY A 249 5.69 -17.80 19.23
N SER A 250 5.91 -19.07 19.58
CA SER A 250 6.97 -19.91 18.99
C SER A 250 6.37 -20.94 18.03
N PRO A 251 6.45 -20.75 16.69
CA PRO A 251 5.86 -21.69 15.74
C PRO A 251 6.40 -23.11 15.86
N SER A 252 7.70 -23.28 16.15
CA SER A 252 8.34 -24.59 16.30
C SER A 252 7.85 -25.36 17.53
N GLU A 253 7.42 -24.67 18.58
CA GLU A 253 6.85 -25.31 19.77
C GLU A 253 5.34 -25.56 19.62
N ALA A 254 4.63 -24.64 18.97
CA ALA A 254 3.17 -24.65 18.94
C ALA A 254 2.58 -25.47 17.79
N PHE A 255 3.23 -25.51 16.63
CA PHE A 255 2.67 -26.13 15.42
C PHE A 255 3.27 -27.51 15.13
N PHE A 256 4.49 -27.77 15.59
CA PHE A 256 5.19 -29.02 15.28
C PHE A 256 4.45 -30.23 15.88
N PRO A 257 3.99 -31.19 15.06
CA PRO A 257 3.19 -32.32 15.53
C PRO A 257 4.05 -33.49 16.05
N GLY A 258 5.38 -33.34 16.05
CA GLY A 258 6.33 -34.40 16.39
C GLY A 258 6.82 -35.20 15.18
N GLY A 259 7.93 -35.92 15.36
CA GLY A 259 8.59 -36.66 14.27
C GLY A 259 7.73 -37.78 13.67
N GLY A 260 7.00 -38.52 14.52
CA GLY A 260 6.14 -39.62 14.09
C GLY A 260 4.97 -39.17 13.22
N GLN A 261 4.28 -38.07 13.61
CA GLN A 261 3.20 -37.51 12.80
C GLN A 261 3.72 -36.88 11.51
N THR A 262 4.90 -36.25 11.55
CA THR A 262 5.58 -35.73 10.35
C THR A 262 5.82 -36.85 9.34
N CYS A 263 6.29 -38.02 9.79
CA CYS A 263 6.44 -39.21 8.94
C CYS A 263 5.10 -39.64 8.31
N GLN A 264 4.03 -39.75 9.09
CA GLN A 264 2.71 -40.14 8.58
C GLN A 264 2.18 -39.14 7.54
N ASN A 265 2.32 -37.85 7.82
CA ASN A 265 1.92 -36.78 6.92
C ASN A 265 2.70 -36.83 5.60
N LEU A 266 4.03 -36.98 5.67
CA LEU A 266 4.87 -37.07 4.48
C LEU A 266 4.56 -38.32 3.66
N ALA A 267 4.37 -39.48 4.30
CA ALA A 267 3.96 -40.70 3.60
C ALA A 267 2.61 -40.52 2.89
N ALA A 268 1.65 -39.84 3.52
CA ALA A 268 0.36 -39.52 2.89
C ALA A 268 0.51 -38.59 1.68
N ILE A 269 1.39 -37.59 1.75
CA ILE A 269 1.71 -36.70 0.63
C ILE A 269 2.34 -37.51 -0.53
N LEU A 270 3.34 -38.33 -0.23
CA LEU A 270 4.10 -39.09 -1.23
C LEU A 270 3.27 -40.17 -1.94
N LYS A 271 2.17 -40.65 -1.32
CA LYS A 271 1.22 -41.55 -2.00
C LYS A 271 0.60 -40.91 -3.24
N VAL A 272 0.34 -39.60 -3.22
CA VAL A 272 -0.31 -38.86 -4.31
C VAL A 272 0.70 -38.15 -5.19
N ASP A 273 1.76 -37.60 -4.61
CA ASP A 273 2.83 -36.91 -5.33
C ASP A 273 4.19 -37.50 -4.96
N ARG A 274 4.60 -38.52 -5.74
CA ARG A 274 5.78 -39.36 -5.49
C ARG A 274 7.11 -38.66 -5.74
N TYR A 275 7.12 -37.48 -6.35
CA TYR A 275 8.38 -36.80 -6.68
C TYR A 275 9.07 -36.30 -5.42
N TYR A 276 10.40 -36.37 -5.41
CA TYR A 276 11.18 -35.85 -4.31
C TYR A 276 11.12 -34.32 -4.28
N ASP A 277 10.75 -33.77 -3.12
CA ASP A 277 10.75 -32.32 -2.87
C ASP A 277 10.82 -32.04 -1.35
N MET A 278 11.82 -31.27 -0.91
CA MET A 278 12.00 -30.89 0.49
C MET A 278 10.87 -30.00 1.01
N GLU A 279 10.20 -29.25 0.15
CA GLU A 279 9.04 -28.43 0.49
C GLU A 279 7.89 -29.28 1.08
N LYS A 280 7.77 -30.56 0.66
CA LYS A 280 6.80 -31.50 1.22
C LYS A 280 7.12 -31.87 2.67
N LEU A 281 8.40 -31.90 3.05
CA LEU A 281 8.81 -32.17 4.42
C LEU A 281 8.46 -30.97 5.32
N GLU A 282 8.64 -29.74 4.83
CA GLU A 282 8.19 -28.54 5.54
C GLU A 282 6.68 -28.59 5.81
N LEU A 283 5.88 -28.87 4.78
CA LEU A 283 4.43 -28.99 4.91
C LEU A 283 4.03 -30.13 5.85
N ALA A 284 4.66 -31.30 5.74
CA ALA A 284 4.39 -32.46 6.60
C ALA A 284 4.70 -32.18 8.08
N SER A 285 5.74 -31.39 8.35
CA SER A 285 6.13 -30.99 9.70
C SER A 285 5.22 -29.92 10.31
N GLY A 286 4.34 -29.30 9.52
CA GLY A 286 3.48 -28.20 9.98
C GLY A 286 4.25 -26.93 10.40
N VAL A 287 5.55 -26.86 10.13
CA VAL A 287 6.42 -25.74 10.49
C VAL A 287 7.34 -25.43 9.30
N PRO A 288 7.40 -24.19 8.80
CA PRO A 288 8.37 -23.81 7.79
C PRO A 288 9.80 -24.00 8.29
N SER A 289 10.73 -24.36 7.40
CA SER A 289 12.13 -24.59 7.78
C SER A 289 12.78 -23.35 8.42
N ASP A 290 12.29 -22.16 8.11
CA ASP A 290 12.67 -20.87 8.72
C ASP A 290 12.52 -20.81 10.26
N TYR A 291 11.75 -21.74 10.84
CA TYR A 291 11.44 -21.80 12.27
C TYR A 291 11.95 -23.08 12.93
N TRP A 292 12.52 -24.03 12.18
CA TRP A 292 13.02 -25.28 12.75
C TRP A 292 14.17 -25.02 13.72
N SER A 293 14.00 -25.45 14.97
CA SER A 293 15.14 -25.58 15.87
C SER A 293 15.93 -26.85 15.54
N ARG A 294 17.15 -26.94 16.07
CA ARG A 294 17.93 -28.18 15.99
C ARG A 294 17.17 -29.38 16.58
N SER A 295 16.45 -29.18 17.69
CA SER A 295 15.67 -30.25 18.32
C SER A 295 14.54 -30.73 17.42
N VAL A 296 13.83 -29.82 16.75
CA VAL A 296 12.80 -30.17 15.76
C VAL A 296 13.41 -30.96 14.61
N ALA A 297 14.53 -30.50 14.04
CA ALA A 297 15.19 -31.20 12.95
C ALA A 297 15.69 -32.60 13.35
N GLU A 298 16.24 -32.76 14.55
CA GLU A 298 16.66 -34.07 15.07
C GLU A 298 15.45 -35.00 15.30
N GLU A 299 14.32 -34.47 15.76
CA GLU A 299 13.10 -35.26 15.92
C GLU A 299 12.47 -35.66 14.58
N ILE A 300 12.50 -34.76 13.58
CA ILE A 300 12.12 -35.07 12.19
C ILE A 300 13.02 -36.20 11.66
N LEU A 301 14.36 -36.08 11.78
CA LEU A 301 15.29 -37.13 11.37
C LEU A 301 15.02 -38.46 12.08
N GLY A 302 14.70 -38.41 13.38
CA GLY A 302 14.31 -39.58 14.16
C GLY A 302 13.03 -40.24 13.62
N GLY A 303 12.01 -39.45 13.28
CA GLY A 303 10.75 -39.93 12.72
C GLY A 303 10.87 -40.45 11.28
N LEU A 304 11.77 -39.88 10.47
CA LEU A 304 12.02 -40.33 9.11
C LEU A 304 12.78 -41.67 9.06
N ARG A 305 13.66 -41.93 10.05
CA ARG A 305 14.38 -43.20 10.15
C ARG A 305 13.43 -44.33 10.53
N GLY A 306 13.12 -45.21 9.57
CA GLY A 306 12.17 -46.31 9.76
C GLY A 306 10.73 -45.94 9.43
N CYS A 307 10.52 -44.81 8.74
CA CYS A 307 9.21 -44.44 8.22
C CYS A 307 8.87 -45.23 6.95
N ASP A 308 7.93 -46.18 7.06
CA ASP A 308 7.46 -46.93 5.90
C ASP A 308 6.79 -46.00 4.88
N GLY A 309 7.25 -46.07 3.62
CA GLY A 309 6.72 -45.28 2.52
C GLY A 309 7.37 -43.90 2.32
N VAL A 310 8.41 -43.56 3.09
CA VAL A 310 9.22 -42.35 2.86
C VAL A 310 10.66 -42.75 2.46
N PRO A 311 11.18 -42.24 1.33
CA PRO A 311 12.57 -42.49 0.92
C PRO A 311 13.61 -41.98 1.92
N GLU A 312 14.70 -42.71 2.12
CA GLU A 312 15.82 -42.29 2.99
C GLU A 312 16.45 -40.97 2.54
N ASP A 313 16.34 -40.63 1.26
CA ASP A 313 16.84 -39.39 0.66
C ASP A 313 16.38 -38.13 1.40
N TYR A 314 15.17 -38.12 1.98
CA TYR A 314 14.68 -36.99 2.79
C TYR A 314 15.53 -36.74 4.04
N ALA A 315 15.93 -37.81 4.74
CA ALA A 315 16.75 -37.69 5.93
C ALA A 315 18.20 -37.31 5.59
N GLN A 316 18.73 -37.87 4.49
CA GLN A 316 20.06 -37.55 3.99
C GLN A 316 20.15 -36.09 3.54
N GLU A 317 19.16 -35.64 2.77
CA GLU A 317 19.11 -34.26 2.29
C GLU A 317 18.93 -33.27 3.43
N LEU A 318 18.01 -33.52 4.38
CA LEU A 318 17.86 -32.66 5.55
C LEU A 318 19.19 -32.49 6.29
N THR A 319 19.94 -33.58 6.46
CA THR A 319 21.27 -33.54 7.08
C THR A 319 22.25 -32.71 6.25
N ARG A 320 22.21 -32.84 4.92
CA ARG A 320 23.09 -32.13 3.97
C ARG A 320 22.80 -30.63 3.91
N THR A 321 21.52 -30.25 3.90
CA THR A 321 21.06 -28.86 3.73
C THR A 321 20.90 -28.12 5.05
N TRP A 322 20.97 -28.81 6.20
CA TRP A 322 20.87 -28.19 7.52
C TRP A 322 21.75 -26.95 7.73
N PRO A 323 23.04 -26.93 7.34
CA PRO A 323 23.85 -25.71 7.46
C PRO A 323 23.32 -24.52 6.64
N GLU A 324 22.75 -24.78 5.46
CA GLU A 324 22.13 -23.76 4.61
C GLU A 324 20.81 -23.26 5.22
N ILE A 325 19.99 -24.17 5.77
CA ILE A 325 18.78 -23.83 6.53
C ILE A 325 19.15 -22.90 7.69
N GLN A 326 20.17 -23.24 8.48
CA GLN A 326 20.62 -22.40 9.60
C GLN A 326 21.12 -21.02 9.15
N LYS A 327 21.86 -20.96 8.04
CA LYS A 327 22.30 -19.68 7.46
C LYS A 327 21.11 -18.83 7.02
N ASN A 328 20.10 -19.43 6.38
CA ASN A 328 18.88 -18.75 5.96
C ASN A 328 18.06 -18.28 7.17
N GLN A 329 17.97 -19.07 8.24
CA GLN A 329 17.29 -18.68 9.47
C GLN A 329 17.91 -17.43 10.11
N GLN A 330 19.25 -17.33 10.16
CA GLN A 330 19.95 -16.14 10.67
C GLN A 330 19.63 -14.89 9.85
N ALA A 331 19.65 -15.06 8.52
CA ALA A 331 19.26 -14.03 7.56
C ALA A 331 17.82 -13.54 7.79
N LEU A 332 16.86 -14.46 7.90
CA LEU A 332 15.46 -14.14 8.15
C LEU A 332 15.24 -13.54 9.54
N GLN A 333 16.04 -13.91 10.54
CA GLN A 333 16.00 -13.28 11.86
C GLN A 333 16.38 -11.80 11.79
N ALA A 334 17.40 -11.43 10.99
CA ALA A 334 17.75 -10.04 10.77
C ALA A 334 16.60 -9.26 10.11
N LEU A 335 15.90 -9.86 9.15
CA LEU A 335 14.71 -9.26 8.53
C LEU A 335 13.56 -9.06 9.53
N ARG A 336 13.29 -10.04 10.39
CA ARG A 336 12.27 -9.94 11.45
C ARG A 336 12.61 -8.83 12.45
N GLN A 337 13.88 -8.70 12.82
CA GLN A 337 14.35 -7.63 13.70
C GLN A 337 14.18 -6.25 13.05
N GLU A 338 14.51 -6.13 11.76
CA GLU A 338 14.32 -4.88 11.02
C GLU A 338 12.83 -4.53 10.86
N GLN A 339 12.00 -5.51 10.53
CA GLN A 339 10.54 -5.34 10.50
C GLN A 339 10.01 -4.88 11.86
N ALA A 340 10.42 -5.52 12.96
CA ALA A 340 10.03 -5.14 14.31
C ALA A 340 10.49 -3.72 14.67
N ARG A 341 11.72 -3.34 14.28
CA ARG A 341 12.25 -1.98 14.45
C ARG A 341 11.37 -0.96 13.73
N LEU A 342 11.02 -1.21 12.48
CA LEU A 342 10.16 -0.34 11.67
C LEU A 342 8.75 -0.21 12.26
N LEU A 343 8.14 -1.32 12.70
CA LEU A 343 6.81 -1.32 13.33
C LEU A 343 6.80 -0.57 14.67
N ALA A 344 7.92 -0.60 15.41
CA ALA A 344 8.08 0.08 16.69
C ALA A 344 8.29 1.60 16.55
N LEU A 345 8.54 2.12 15.34
CA LEU A 345 8.68 3.56 15.13
C LEU A 345 7.37 4.30 15.46
N PRO A 346 7.46 5.49 16.06
CA PRO A 346 6.28 6.28 16.40
C PRO A 346 5.51 6.68 15.14
N VAL A 347 4.19 6.84 15.24
CA VAL A 347 3.38 7.33 14.12
C VAL A 347 3.53 8.85 14.06
N SER A 348 4.51 9.33 13.28
CA SER A 348 4.84 10.74 13.20
C SER A 348 5.36 11.15 11.83
N LEU A 349 5.29 12.45 11.56
CA LEU A 349 5.89 13.08 10.39
C LEU A 349 7.40 12.79 10.30
N GLN A 350 8.11 12.90 11.41
CA GLN A 350 9.55 12.68 11.49
C GLN A 350 9.92 11.25 11.07
N THR A 351 9.09 10.28 11.42
CA THR A 351 9.27 8.88 11.02
C THR A 351 9.17 8.68 9.51
N VAL A 352 8.29 9.40 8.82
CA VAL A 352 8.21 9.33 7.35
C VAL A 352 9.47 9.87 6.70
N ILE A 353 10.02 10.97 7.23
CA ILE A 353 11.27 11.58 6.76
C ILE A 353 12.45 10.64 6.99
N ASP A 354 12.65 10.20 8.24
CA ASP A 354 13.85 9.46 8.65
C ASP A 354 13.87 8.02 8.12
N ALA A 355 12.71 7.37 8.03
CA ALA A 355 12.60 5.97 7.65
C ALA A 355 12.00 5.77 6.24
N GLY A 356 11.83 6.83 5.44
CA GLY A 356 11.37 6.75 4.05
C GLY A 356 10.04 6.00 3.88
N LEU A 357 9.05 6.26 4.74
CA LEU A 357 7.79 5.52 4.82
C LEU A 357 7.97 4.01 5.12
N LEU A 358 8.78 3.72 6.15
CA LEU A 358 9.11 2.37 6.59
C LEU A 358 9.79 1.53 5.50
N GLN A 359 10.75 2.15 4.81
CA GLN A 359 11.69 1.42 3.99
C GLN A 359 12.74 0.74 4.88
N PRO A 360 13.07 -0.53 4.63
CA PRO A 360 14.10 -1.24 5.38
C PRO A 360 15.49 -0.70 5.06
N ASP A 361 16.41 -0.86 5.99
CA ASP A 361 17.83 -0.56 5.78
C ASP A 361 18.38 -1.33 4.56
N GLU A 362 18.97 -0.59 3.62
CA GLU A 362 19.51 -1.13 2.39
C GLU A 362 20.62 -2.17 2.64
N GLN A 363 21.41 -2.03 3.71
CA GLN A 363 22.45 -3.01 4.05
C GLN A 363 21.84 -4.34 4.50
N VAL A 364 20.73 -4.29 5.24
CA VAL A 364 19.99 -5.48 5.67
C VAL A 364 19.43 -6.21 4.44
N VAL A 365 18.84 -5.47 3.49
CA VAL A 365 18.27 -6.05 2.26
C VAL A 365 19.35 -6.55 1.29
N ARG A 366 20.45 -5.80 1.08
CA ARG A 366 21.55 -6.18 0.16
C ARG A 366 22.28 -7.44 0.59
N SER A 367 22.31 -7.73 1.90
CA SER A 367 22.94 -8.95 2.43
C SER A 367 22.22 -10.23 2.00
N LEU A 368 21.01 -10.10 1.45
CA LEU A 368 20.16 -11.18 0.98
C LEU A 368 19.98 -11.03 -0.53
N SER A 369 20.14 -12.11 -1.28
CA SER A 369 19.89 -12.06 -2.72
C SER A 369 18.49 -11.49 -2.93
N THR A 370 18.35 -10.61 -3.92
CA THR A 370 17.19 -9.75 -4.22
C THR A 370 15.93 -10.51 -4.65
N ASN A 371 15.61 -11.61 -3.95
CA ASN A 371 14.38 -12.35 -4.14
C ASN A 371 13.21 -11.49 -3.67
N SER A 372 12.46 -10.97 -4.64
CA SER A 372 11.30 -10.12 -4.42
C SER A 372 10.29 -10.74 -3.45
N ARG A 373 10.19 -12.08 -3.38
CA ARG A 373 9.27 -12.76 -2.46
C ARG A 373 9.64 -12.57 -0.99
N VAL A 374 10.93 -12.66 -0.64
CA VAL A 374 11.38 -12.48 0.75
C VAL A 374 11.18 -11.02 1.18
N TYR A 375 11.50 -10.07 0.29
CA TYR A 375 11.23 -8.66 0.55
C TYR A 375 9.75 -8.40 0.80
N GLN A 376 8.87 -8.90 -0.08
CA GLN A 376 7.42 -8.72 0.05
C GLN A 376 6.85 -9.37 1.31
N ARG A 377 7.39 -10.52 1.74
CA ARG A 377 6.98 -11.22 2.96
C ARG A 377 7.19 -10.38 4.23
N PHE A 378 8.32 -9.70 4.37
CA PHE A 378 8.62 -8.90 5.59
C PHE A 378 8.25 -7.43 5.46
N PHE A 379 8.39 -6.84 4.28
CA PHE A 379 8.27 -5.39 4.09
C PHE A 379 7.14 -4.98 3.14
N GLY A 380 6.40 -5.93 2.56
CA GLY A 380 5.17 -5.66 1.81
C GLY A 380 3.98 -5.48 2.75
N ALA A 381 2.96 -6.34 2.59
CA ALA A 381 1.68 -6.29 3.30
C ALA A 381 1.78 -6.21 4.83
N ALA A 382 2.85 -6.75 5.42
CA ALA A 382 3.06 -6.71 6.87
C ALA A 382 3.29 -5.29 7.43
N LEU A 383 3.78 -4.35 6.62
CA LEU A 383 4.00 -2.96 7.04
C LEU A 383 2.89 -2.00 6.59
N ASP A 384 2.01 -2.44 5.68
CA ASP A 384 1.00 -1.57 5.06
C ASP A 384 0.05 -0.90 6.06
N PRO A 385 -0.48 -1.58 7.10
CA PRO A 385 -1.33 -0.91 8.10
C PRO A 385 -0.60 0.26 8.79
N LYS A 386 0.67 0.07 9.13
CA LYS A 386 1.49 1.12 9.78
C LYS A 386 1.83 2.24 8.80
N ARG A 387 2.09 1.92 7.53
CA ARG A 387 2.27 2.93 6.48
C ARG A 387 1.01 3.77 6.30
N GLU A 388 -0.17 3.15 6.33
CA GLU A 388 -1.43 3.88 6.22
C GLU A 388 -1.65 4.82 7.42
N GLU A 389 -1.35 4.37 8.65
CA GLU A 389 -1.36 5.23 9.85
C GLU A 389 -0.38 6.41 9.71
N LEU A 390 0.85 6.16 9.24
CA LEU A 390 1.86 7.20 9.00
C LEU A 390 1.43 8.19 7.92
N MET A 391 0.79 7.72 6.85
CA MET A 391 0.24 8.59 5.81
C MET A 391 -0.84 9.50 6.38
N LYS A 392 -1.82 8.94 7.11
CA LYS A 392 -2.90 9.73 7.74
C LYS A 392 -2.34 10.77 8.71
N ALA A 393 -1.40 10.38 9.56
CA ALA A 393 -0.74 11.30 10.49
C ALA A 393 0.06 12.39 9.76
N SER A 394 0.73 12.05 8.66
CA SER A 394 1.52 13.01 7.88
C SER A 394 0.64 14.01 7.13
N VAL A 395 -0.47 13.57 6.53
CA VAL A 395 -1.44 14.47 5.88
C VAL A 395 -2.04 15.45 6.90
N ALA A 396 -2.35 14.98 8.11
CA ALA A 396 -2.79 15.85 9.20
C ALA A 396 -1.70 16.86 9.60
N ALA A 397 -0.45 16.42 9.73
CA ALA A 397 0.68 17.28 10.09
C ALA A 397 0.98 18.35 9.02
N ILE A 398 0.89 18.02 7.72
CA ILE A 398 0.99 19.00 6.62
C ILE A 398 -0.09 20.07 6.73
N THR A 399 -1.32 19.66 7.05
CA THR A 399 -2.44 20.58 7.24
C THR A 399 -2.19 21.51 8.42
N GLU A 400 -1.63 21.00 9.52
CA GLU A 400 -1.27 21.80 10.69
C GLU A 400 -0.11 22.76 10.39
N LEU A 401 0.94 22.31 9.69
CA LEU A 401 2.08 23.14 9.28
C LEU A 401 1.66 24.31 8.39
N SER A 402 0.69 24.10 7.50
CA SER A 402 0.20 25.15 6.58
C SER A 402 -0.81 26.10 7.22
N THR A 403 -1.55 25.67 8.25
CA THR A 403 -2.55 26.49 8.94
C THR A 403 -2.04 27.16 10.21
N GLY A 404 -0.97 26.62 10.81
CA GLY A 404 -0.42 27.05 12.08
C GLY A 404 0.23 28.44 12.10
N PRO A 405 0.57 28.95 13.30
CA PRO A 405 1.13 30.28 13.50
C PRO A 405 2.59 30.41 13.06
N SER A 406 3.30 29.29 12.84
CA SER A 406 4.66 29.29 12.28
C SER A 406 4.69 29.21 10.75
N ALA A 407 3.53 29.07 10.10
CA ALA A 407 3.43 28.90 8.65
C ALA A 407 3.94 30.11 7.83
N ASP A 408 4.17 31.24 8.48
CA ASP A 408 4.78 32.44 7.92
C ASP A 408 6.31 32.42 8.00
N LYS A 409 6.93 31.36 8.54
CA LYS A 409 8.40 31.19 8.63
C LYS A 409 8.96 30.45 7.41
N PRO A 410 10.13 30.87 6.86
CA PRO A 410 10.78 30.18 5.74
C PRO A 410 11.14 28.72 6.03
N GLU A 411 11.44 28.37 7.29
CA GLU A 411 11.76 27.00 7.72
C GLU A 411 10.56 26.04 7.53
N SER A 412 9.34 26.56 7.64
CA SER A 412 8.12 25.76 7.42
C SER A 412 7.92 25.38 5.96
N ALA A 413 8.40 26.20 5.01
CA ALA A 413 8.39 25.86 3.58
C ALA A 413 9.32 24.67 3.30
N LYS A 414 10.57 24.73 3.78
CA LYS A 414 11.55 23.62 3.62
C LYS A 414 11.09 22.33 4.29
N SER A 415 10.51 22.42 5.49
CA SER A 415 9.96 21.26 6.18
C SER A 415 8.79 20.62 5.41
N THR A 416 7.89 21.44 4.87
CA THR A 416 6.75 20.95 4.08
C THR A 416 7.20 20.31 2.77
N GLU A 417 8.16 20.90 2.06
CA GLU A 417 8.72 20.33 0.83
C GLU A 417 9.38 18.97 1.07
N ALA A 418 10.23 18.85 2.10
CA ALA A 418 10.90 17.59 2.43
C ALA A 418 9.90 16.47 2.74
N VAL A 419 8.85 16.78 3.49
CA VAL A 419 7.74 15.86 3.79
C VAL A 419 7.01 15.45 2.51
N CYS A 420 6.61 16.43 1.70
CA CYS A 420 5.84 16.19 0.49
C CYS A 420 6.64 15.36 -0.53
N SER A 421 7.95 15.58 -0.63
CA SER A 421 8.85 14.74 -1.42
C SER A 421 8.90 13.29 -0.91
N ALA A 422 9.07 13.09 0.40
CA ALA A 422 9.11 11.75 1.00
C ALA A 422 7.79 10.98 0.79
N LEU A 423 6.64 11.64 0.96
CA LEU A 423 5.33 11.03 0.72
C LEU A 423 5.13 10.67 -0.76
N ARG A 424 5.47 11.58 -1.70
CA ARG A 424 5.36 11.34 -3.15
C ARG A 424 6.22 10.18 -3.65
N GLN A 425 7.36 9.93 -2.99
CA GLN A 425 8.26 8.82 -3.29
C GLN A 425 7.80 7.50 -2.66
N GLY A 426 7.21 7.54 -1.46
CA GLY A 426 6.78 6.34 -0.74
C GLY A 426 5.45 5.73 -1.21
N VAL A 427 4.64 6.50 -1.94
CA VAL A 427 3.31 6.06 -2.40
C VAL A 427 3.37 5.54 -3.83
N ASP A 428 2.85 4.32 -4.02
CA ASP A 428 2.78 3.70 -5.34
C ASP A 428 1.97 4.57 -6.32
N ARG A 429 2.46 4.68 -7.56
CA ARG A 429 1.97 5.62 -8.59
C ARG A 429 0.51 5.38 -9.01
N SER A 430 -0.04 4.22 -8.71
CA SER A 430 -1.36 3.75 -9.11
C SER A 430 -2.45 3.94 -8.05
N SER A 431 -2.11 4.42 -6.85
CA SER A 431 -3.06 4.52 -5.73
C SER A 431 -3.77 5.88 -5.66
N GLY A 432 -5.07 5.89 -5.33
CA GLY A 432 -5.84 7.12 -5.09
C GLY A 432 -5.27 8.00 -3.96
N SER A 433 -4.48 7.41 -3.06
CA SER A 433 -3.76 8.12 -2.00
C SER A 433 -2.73 9.12 -2.54
N ARG A 434 -2.19 8.90 -3.74
CA ARG A 434 -1.22 9.82 -4.36
C ARG A 434 -1.87 11.14 -4.75
N GLU A 435 -3.06 11.09 -5.33
CA GLU A 435 -3.80 12.29 -5.74
C GLU A 435 -4.19 13.14 -4.52
N GLU A 436 -4.61 12.49 -3.43
CA GLU A 436 -4.88 13.17 -2.16
C GLU A 436 -3.62 13.84 -1.60
N ILE A 437 -2.49 13.13 -1.57
CA ILE A 437 -1.21 13.66 -1.09
C ILE A 437 -0.75 14.83 -1.95
N ASP A 438 -0.79 14.70 -3.28
CA ASP A 438 -0.38 15.76 -4.20
C ASP A 438 -1.23 17.01 -4.00
N THR A 439 -2.55 16.85 -3.94
CA THR A 439 -3.48 17.97 -3.69
C THR A 439 -3.22 18.66 -2.34
N LYS A 440 -2.99 17.89 -1.28
CA LYS A 440 -2.73 18.43 0.06
C LYS A 440 -1.37 19.13 0.14
N CYS A 441 -0.36 18.55 -0.49
CA CYS A 441 0.98 19.13 -0.56
C CYS A 441 0.99 20.44 -1.36
N GLU A 442 0.37 20.47 -2.54
CA GLU A 442 0.26 21.70 -3.34
C GLU A 442 -0.49 22.80 -2.59
N ALA A 443 -1.61 22.46 -1.92
CA ALA A 443 -2.36 23.42 -1.12
C ALA A 443 -1.55 23.95 0.07
N ALA A 444 -0.78 23.09 0.74
CA ALA A 444 0.05 23.47 1.88
C ALA A 444 1.23 24.35 1.45
N GLU A 445 1.95 23.96 0.40
CA GLU A 445 3.05 24.73 -0.20
C GLU A 445 2.55 26.11 -0.65
N ALA A 446 1.39 26.19 -1.32
CA ALA A 446 0.78 27.44 -1.72
C ALA A 446 0.37 28.33 -0.52
N SER A 447 -0.24 27.73 0.51
CA SER A 447 -0.66 28.46 1.72
C SER A 447 0.54 29.03 2.49
N ILE A 448 1.63 28.25 2.64
CA ILE A 448 2.86 28.70 3.30
C ILE A 448 3.53 29.80 2.48
N ALA A 449 3.66 29.61 1.17
CA ALA A 449 4.25 30.63 0.29
C ALA A 449 3.49 31.96 0.37
N GLU A 450 2.15 31.91 0.43
CA GLU A 450 1.32 33.11 0.58
C GLU A 450 1.54 33.78 1.94
N LYS A 451 1.53 33.03 3.04
CA LYS A 451 1.74 33.58 4.40
C LYS A 451 3.14 34.19 4.56
N VAL A 452 4.18 33.51 4.07
CA VAL A 452 5.55 34.03 4.05
C VAL A 452 5.60 35.33 3.24
N ALA A 453 4.97 35.36 2.05
CA ALA A 453 4.93 36.55 1.22
C ALA A 453 4.25 37.74 1.93
N VAL A 454 3.09 37.52 2.55
CA VAL A 454 2.37 38.56 3.30
C VAL A 454 3.23 39.12 4.43
N ARG A 455 3.88 38.26 5.23
CA ARG A 455 4.75 38.68 6.32
C ARG A 455 5.93 39.50 5.82
N VAL A 456 6.63 39.01 4.78
CA VAL A 456 7.80 39.68 4.21
C VAL A 456 7.42 41.04 3.62
N VAL A 457 6.29 41.14 2.89
CA VAL A 457 5.82 42.43 2.36
C VAL A 457 5.53 43.41 3.50
N ALA A 458 4.91 42.96 4.59
CA ALA A 458 4.68 43.79 5.77
C ALA A 458 6.00 44.23 6.45
N GLU A 459 6.98 43.34 6.52
CA GLU A 459 8.33 43.61 7.07
C GLU A 459 9.07 44.68 6.23
N VAL A 460 9.06 44.54 4.90
CA VAL A 460 9.60 45.54 3.97
C VAL A 460 8.90 46.88 4.17
N ARG A 461 7.56 46.92 4.10
CA ARG A 461 6.80 48.18 4.27
C ARG A 461 7.08 48.85 5.61
N THR A 462 7.19 48.07 6.69
CA THR A 462 7.50 48.59 8.02
C THR A 462 8.90 49.19 8.08
N ALA A 463 9.90 48.52 7.49
CA ALA A 463 11.27 49.02 7.42
C ALA A 463 11.35 50.36 6.65
N PHE A 464 10.59 50.50 5.57
CA PHE A 464 10.58 51.73 4.76
C PHE A 464 9.69 52.85 5.31
N THR A 465 8.67 52.55 6.12
CA THR A 465 7.78 53.57 6.72
C THR A 465 8.55 54.54 7.62
N GLY A 466 9.54 54.05 8.37
CA GLY A 466 10.41 54.86 9.24
C GLY A 466 11.68 55.39 8.56
N ALA A 467 11.92 55.04 7.29
CA ALA A 467 13.15 55.39 6.60
C ALA A 467 13.09 56.83 6.06
N VAL A 468 14.01 57.67 6.56
CA VAL A 468 14.28 59.00 6.00
C VAL A 468 15.53 58.92 5.12
N PRO A 469 15.56 59.53 3.93
CA PRO A 469 16.73 59.54 3.06
C PRO A 469 18.02 59.94 3.80
N GLY A 470 19.12 59.23 3.52
CA GLY A 470 20.43 59.49 4.14
C GLY A 470 20.57 59.08 5.61
N THR A 471 19.61 58.35 6.18
CA THR A 471 19.70 57.83 7.55
C THR A 471 20.11 56.35 7.58
N PRO A 472 20.68 55.85 8.70
CA PRO A 472 20.96 54.42 8.86
C PRO A 472 19.73 53.53 8.71
N ALA A 473 18.53 54.04 9.02
CA ALA A 473 17.27 53.32 8.84
C ALA A 473 16.97 53.06 7.35
N ALA A 474 17.25 54.03 6.47
CA ALA A 474 17.12 53.86 5.03
C ALA A 474 18.11 52.83 4.47
N GLU A 475 19.38 52.88 4.92
CA GLU A 475 20.39 51.88 4.52
C GLU A 475 19.99 50.46 4.96
N GLN A 476 19.48 50.32 6.18
CA GLN A 476 18.98 49.03 6.69
C GLN A 476 17.78 48.51 5.90
N ALA A 477 16.83 49.38 5.54
CA ALA A 477 15.67 48.99 4.73
C ALA A 477 16.08 48.54 3.32
N VAL A 478 17.04 49.24 2.69
CA VAL A 478 17.60 48.85 1.39
C VAL A 478 18.34 47.52 1.47
N LYS A 479 19.12 47.30 2.54
CA LYS A 479 19.85 46.06 2.78
C LYS A 479 18.92 44.87 3.04
N LEU A 480 17.83 45.07 3.78
CA LEU A 480 16.80 44.04 3.98
C LEU A 480 16.32 43.48 2.63
N CYS A 481 16.09 44.33 1.64
CA CYS A 481 15.68 43.89 0.30
C CYS A 481 16.73 43.03 -0.42
N GLU A 482 18.02 43.25 -0.17
CA GLU A 482 19.11 42.43 -0.72
C GLU A 482 19.19 41.08 -0.01
N ASP A 483 19.11 41.08 1.31
CA ASP A 483 19.13 39.88 2.14
C ASP A 483 17.95 38.96 1.79
N LEU A 484 16.75 39.52 1.64
CA LEU A 484 15.53 38.79 1.25
C LEU A 484 15.65 38.10 -0.12
N HIS A 485 16.41 38.68 -1.06
CA HIS A 485 16.59 38.09 -2.39
C HIS A 485 17.35 36.75 -2.35
N SER A 486 18.23 36.59 -1.35
CA SER A 486 18.98 35.34 -1.13
C SER A 486 18.24 34.32 -0.26
N ALA A 487 17.27 34.77 0.53
CA ALA A 487 16.59 33.96 1.53
C ALA A 487 15.23 33.39 1.06
N LEU A 488 14.66 33.92 -0.03
CA LEU A 488 13.35 33.56 -0.54
C LEU A 488 13.41 33.00 -1.95
N ASP A 489 12.40 32.21 -2.30
CA ASP A 489 12.19 31.66 -3.63
C ASP A 489 10.73 31.84 -4.09
N GLY A 490 10.48 31.47 -5.35
CA GLY A 490 9.15 31.36 -5.93
C GLY A 490 8.25 32.61 -5.78
N ALA A 491 7.00 32.38 -5.38
CA ALA A 491 5.99 33.42 -5.25
C ALA A 491 6.30 34.45 -4.15
N ALA A 492 6.95 34.02 -3.07
CA ALA A 492 7.34 34.91 -1.97
C ALA A 492 8.42 35.90 -2.43
N LEU A 493 9.43 35.43 -3.18
CA LEU A 493 10.46 36.29 -3.75
C LEU A 493 9.89 37.32 -4.72
N LEU A 494 8.94 36.92 -5.58
CA LEU A 494 8.30 37.83 -6.54
C LEU A 494 7.54 38.96 -5.83
N LYS A 495 6.77 38.64 -4.79
CA LYS A 495 6.03 39.63 -4.00
C LYS A 495 6.96 40.53 -3.19
N ALA A 496 7.98 39.97 -2.56
CA ALA A 496 8.99 40.75 -1.83
C ALA A 496 9.75 41.72 -2.76
N SER A 497 10.15 41.25 -3.94
CA SER A 497 10.84 42.07 -4.94
C SER A 497 9.96 43.21 -5.47
N ALA A 498 8.66 42.95 -5.66
CA ALA A 498 7.70 43.98 -6.05
C ALA A 498 7.58 45.07 -4.97
N ALA A 499 7.38 44.68 -3.70
CA ALA A 499 7.32 45.62 -2.58
C ALA A 499 8.62 46.41 -2.43
N CYS A 500 9.79 45.76 -2.52
CA CYS A 500 11.08 46.44 -2.46
C CYS A 500 11.28 47.47 -3.56
N ARG A 501 10.80 47.22 -4.79
CA ARG A 501 10.86 48.22 -5.88
C ARG A 501 9.95 49.41 -5.62
N GLU A 502 8.72 49.14 -5.18
CA GLU A 502 7.74 50.17 -4.85
C GLU A 502 8.24 51.08 -3.73
N GLU A 503 8.73 50.50 -2.63
CA GLU A 503 9.20 51.24 -1.47
C GLU A 503 10.54 51.96 -1.71
N ARG A 504 11.44 51.39 -2.53
CA ARG A 504 12.65 52.10 -2.97
C ARG A 504 12.31 53.32 -3.84
N ALA A 505 11.37 53.20 -4.77
CA ALA A 505 10.93 54.34 -5.57
C ALA A 505 10.32 55.45 -4.70
N ALA A 506 9.52 55.09 -3.69
CA ALA A 506 8.98 56.05 -2.73
C ALA A 506 10.07 56.72 -1.86
N LEU A 507 11.13 55.98 -1.49
CA LEU A 507 12.27 56.55 -0.77
C LEU A 507 13.08 57.50 -1.65
N GLU A 508 13.31 57.15 -2.91
CA GLU A 508 13.97 58.01 -3.90
C GLU A 508 13.18 59.31 -4.13
N GLU A 509 11.85 59.23 -4.23
CA GLU A 509 10.99 60.41 -4.33
C GLU A 509 11.12 61.33 -3.10
N LYS A 510 11.14 60.75 -1.89
CA LYS A 510 11.41 61.52 -0.65
C LYS A 510 12.81 62.13 -0.66
N GLU A 511 13.81 61.44 -1.20
CA GLU A 511 15.17 61.95 -1.31
C GLU A 511 15.25 63.14 -2.26
N GLU A 512 14.57 63.07 -3.40
CA GLU A 512 14.46 64.19 -4.34
C GLU A 512 13.74 65.40 -3.72
N ALA A 513 12.65 65.17 -3.00
CA ALA A 513 11.92 66.22 -2.29
C ALA A 513 12.80 66.90 -1.23
N LEU A 514 13.52 66.11 -0.42
CA LEU A 514 14.44 66.64 0.59
C LEU A 514 15.59 67.44 -0.03
N LYS A 515 16.16 66.99 -1.15
CA LYS A 515 17.19 67.73 -1.90
C LYS A 515 16.66 69.05 -2.42
N CYS A 516 15.43 69.07 -2.94
CA CYS A 516 14.74 70.27 -3.40
C CYS A 516 14.53 71.27 -2.24
N GLU A 517 14.02 70.82 -1.08
CA GLU A 517 13.86 71.67 0.11
C GLU A 517 15.20 72.25 0.60
N GLN A 518 16.24 71.42 0.67
CA GLN A 518 17.59 71.86 1.05
C GLN A 518 18.17 72.86 0.07
N ALA A 519 17.94 72.67 -1.23
CA ALA A 519 18.40 73.59 -2.26
C ALA A 519 17.63 74.92 -2.24
N ILE A 520 16.32 74.90 -2.01
CA ILE A 520 15.52 76.11 -1.78
C ILE A 520 16.08 76.87 -0.58
N ALA A 521 16.31 76.20 0.55
CA ALA A 521 16.88 76.84 1.74
C ALA A 521 18.30 77.38 1.53
N ALA A 522 19.14 76.66 0.77
CA ALA A 522 20.49 77.07 0.43
C ALA A 522 20.56 78.20 -0.63
N SER A 523 19.47 78.41 -1.38
CA SER A 523 19.44 79.40 -2.46
C SER A 523 19.52 80.85 -1.97
N GLY A 524 19.21 81.10 -0.70
CA GLY A 524 19.23 82.45 -0.11
C GLY A 524 18.12 83.38 -0.61
N ALA A 525 17.17 82.90 -1.42
CA ALA A 525 16.00 83.67 -1.84
C ALA A 525 14.99 83.84 -0.69
N SER A 526 14.27 84.97 -0.68
CA SER A 526 13.13 85.16 0.21
C SER A 526 11.92 84.33 -0.24
N GLU A 527 10.99 84.07 0.68
CA GLU A 527 9.74 83.37 0.39
C GLU A 527 8.91 84.08 -0.69
N ASP A 528 8.88 85.42 -0.66
CA ASP A 528 8.24 86.26 -1.70
C ASP A 528 8.89 86.08 -3.08
N LEU A 529 10.23 85.93 -3.14
CA LEU A 529 10.92 85.69 -4.41
C LEU A 529 10.68 84.25 -4.90
N LEU A 530 10.70 83.26 -4.02
CA LEU A 530 10.51 81.85 -4.40
C LEU A 530 9.07 81.53 -4.86
N SER A 531 8.09 82.31 -4.41
CA SER A 531 6.69 82.21 -4.83
C SER A 531 6.37 82.99 -6.11
N SER A 532 7.26 83.91 -6.52
CA SER A 532 7.13 84.60 -7.80
C SER A 532 7.48 83.71 -8.98
N THR A 533 7.00 84.10 -10.16
CA THR A 533 7.08 83.32 -11.39
C THR A 533 8.16 83.83 -12.33
N ILE A 534 8.88 82.91 -12.98
CA ILE A 534 9.85 83.20 -14.03
C ILE A 534 9.31 82.75 -15.38
N GLU A 535 9.57 83.53 -16.42
CA GLU A 535 9.20 83.23 -17.79
C GLU A 535 9.95 81.99 -18.30
N VAL A 536 9.18 81.02 -18.79
CA VAL A 536 9.69 79.79 -19.38
C VAL A 536 9.27 79.77 -20.84
N PHE A 537 10.25 79.86 -21.72
CA PHE A 537 10.00 79.84 -23.15
C PHE A 537 9.50 78.46 -23.63
N ASP A 538 8.29 78.44 -24.18
CA ASP A 538 7.79 77.35 -25.00
C ASP A 538 7.40 77.93 -26.38
N PRO A 539 7.74 77.27 -27.50
CA PRO A 539 7.43 77.76 -28.86
C PRO A 539 5.92 77.91 -29.15
N SER A 540 5.04 77.39 -28.29
CA SER A 540 3.60 77.48 -28.43
C SER A 540 2.90 78.49 -27.50
N ASP A 541 3.50 78.82 -26.35
CA ASP A 541 3.02 79.86 -25.42
C ASP A 541 4.10 80.20 -24.37
N SER A 542 4.18 81.45 -23.88
CA SER A 542 5.06 81.77 -22.75
C SER A 542 4.36 81.42 -21.44
N SER A 543 4.83 80.39 -20.72
CA SER A 543 4.28 80.01 -19.42
C SER A 543 5.16 80.51 -18.27
N GLY A 544 4.55 80.96 -17.17
CA GLY A 544 5.27 81.21 -15.91
C GLY A 544 5.47 79.91 -15.11
N ALA A 545 6.65 79.73 -14.50
CA ALA A 545 6.89 78.70 -13.49
C ALA A 545 7.41 79.34 -12.20
N ALA A 546 7.10 78.78 -11.03
CA ALA A 546 7.60 79.36 -9.79
C ALA A 546 9.13 79.28 -9.72
N LEU A 547 9.79 80.30 -9.15
CA LEU A 547 11.25 80.28 -8.98
C LEU A 547 11.71 79.11 -8.09
N SER A 548 10.89 78.69 -7.13
CA SER A 548 11.12 77.46 -6.36
C SER A 548 11.16 76.20 -7.23
N GLU A 549 10.28 76.07 -8.24
CA GLU A 549 10.31 74.96 -9.20
C GLU A 549 11.59 74.97 -10.04
N LEU A 550 12.07 76.16 -10.44
CA LEU A 550 13.33 76.32 -11.14
C LEU A 550 14.51 75.84 -10.29
N VAL A 551 14.60 76.25 -9.02
CA VAL A 551 15.66 75.83 -8.08
C VAL A 551 15.66 74.31 -7.92
N CYS A 552 14.49 73.71 -7.78
CA CYS A 552 14.38 72.25 -7.64
C CYS A 552 14.72 71.50 -8.93
N ALA A 553 14.26 71.96 -10.09
CA ALA A 553 14.62 71.38 -11.38
C ALA A 553 16.13 71.46 -11.65
N MET A 554 16.77 72.56 -11.24
CA MET A 554 18.21 72.75 -11.32
C MET A 554 18.98 71.81 -10.39
N THR A 555 18.47 71.60 -9.19
CA THR A 555 19.06 70.66 -8.22
C THR A 555 19.02 69.23 -8.75
N LYS A 556 17.92 68.80 -9.40
CA LYS A 556 17.83 67.49 -10.08
C LYS A 556 18.88 67.31 -11.19
N ARG A 557 19.41 68.41 -11.72
CA ARG A 557 20.46 68.43 -12.75
C ARG A 557 21.87 68.64 -12.17
N ASN A 558 22.04 68.47 -10.86
CA ASN A 558 23.29 68.72 -10.14
C ASN A 558 23.79 70.17 -10.28
N ALA A 559 22.88 71.13 -10.39
CA ALA A 559 23.18 72.55 -10.40
C ALA A 559 22.75 73.20 -9.07
N GLN A 560 23.57 74.12 -8.57
CA GLN A 560 23.24 74.92 -7.39
C GLN A 560 22.82 76.32 -7.84
N VAL A 561 21.71 76.82 -7.30
CA VAL A 561 21.21 78.17 -7.57
C VAL A 561 21.33 78.98 -6.30
N ALA A 562 21.89 80.19 -6.41
CA ALA A 562 21.98 81.15 -5.31
C ALA A 562 21.49 82.51 -5.80
N PHE A 563 20.70 83.19 -4.96
CA PHE A 563 20.21 84.53 -5.22
C PHE A 563 20.96 85.52 -4.32
N SER A 564 21.36 86.66 -4.86
CA SER A 564 22.00 87.71 -4.09
C SER A 564 21.31 89.06 -4.32
N SER A 565 21.01 89.74 -3.22
CA SER A 565 20.47 91.09 -3.22
C SER A 565 21.60 92.11 -3.09
N THR A 566 21.86 92.92 -4.11
CA THR A 566 22.85 94.01 -4.06
C THR A 566 22.18 95.36 -4.35
N GLY A 567 22.11 96.25 -3.34
CA GLY A 567 21.87 97.69 -3.55
C GLY A 567 20.42 98.21 -3.44
N VAL A 568 20.30 99.53 -3.30
CA VAL A 568 19.21 100.31 -2.68
C VAL A 568 17.88 100.40 -3.47
N LEU A 569 17.71 99.64 -4.55
CA LEU A 569 16.48 99.61 -5.36
C LEU A 569 16.04 98.16 -5.64
N MET A 570 15.41 97.53 -4.64
CA MET A 570 15.21 96.07 -4.54
C MET A 570 14.09 95.48 -5.41
N TRP A 571 13.42 96.26 -6.26
CA TRP A 571 12.17 95.85 -6.93
C TRP A 571 12.32 95.56 -8.42
N GLU A 572 13.42 95.98 -9.07
CA GLU A 572 13.55 95.92 -10.54
C GLU A 572 14.49 94.81 -11.04
N LYS A 573 15.48 94.40 -10.24
CA LYS A 573 16.54 93.45 -10.66
C LYS A 573 16.98 92.52 -9.52
N GLN A 574 17.12 91.22 -9.79
CA GLN A 574 17.69 90.24 -8.86
C GLN A 574 18.82 89.45 -9.51
N HIS A 575 19.94 89.23 -8.80
CA HIS A 575 21.04 88.43 -9.33
C HIS A 575 20.85 86.95 -8.97
N MET A 576 20.91 86.09 -9.98
CA MET A 576 20.85 84.63 -9.83
C MET A 576 22.16 84.01 -10.30
N SER A 577 22.92 83.43 -9.39
CA SER A 577 24.11 82.65 -9.70
C SER A 577 23.75 81.17 -9.81
N VAL A 578 24.15 80.54 -10.91
CA VAL A 578 23.95 79.12 -11.19
C VAL A 578 25.31 78.46 -11.28
N THR A 579 25.58 77.48 -10.43
CA THR A 579 26.82 76.69 -10.44
C THR A 579 26.55 75.28 -10.94
N ILE A 580 27.21 74.88 -12.03
CA ILE A 580 27.14 73.53 -12.61
C ILE A 580 28.56 72.97 -12.59
N GLY A 581 28.80 71.93 -11.80
CA GLY A 581 30.15 71.38 -11.61
C GLY A 581 31.11 72.41 -10.98
N LYS A 582 32.08 72.90 -11.76
CA LYS A 582 33.05 73.94 -11.31
C LYS A 582 32.76 75.32 -11.91
N ASP A 583 31.78 75.41 -12.80
CA ASP A 583 31.48 76.63 -13.54
C ASP A 583 30.30 77.35 -12.91
N THR A 584 30.51 78.62 -12.56
CA THR A 584 29.46 79.52 -12.07
C THR A 584 29.12 80.53 -13.16
N HIS A 585 27.83 80.61 -13.47
CA HIS A 585 27.21 81.55 -14.39
C HIS A 585 26.35 82.53 -13.59
N THR A 586 26.35 83.80 -14.01
CA THR A 586 25.57 84.84 -13.32
C THR A 586 24.52 85.37 -14.28
N PHE A 587 23.27 85.19 -13.88
CA PHE A 587 22.10 85.70 -14.57
C PHE A 587 21.48 86.84 -13.79
N LEU A 588 20.69 87.63 -14.50
CA LEU A 588 19.88 88.70 -13.95
C LEU A 588 18.41 88.35 -14.17
N LEU A 589 17.60 88.49 -13.13
CA LEU A 589 16.15 88.47 -13.25
C LEU A 589 15.67 89.91 -13.37
N GLU A 590 15.01 90.23 -14.47
CA GLU A 590 14.37 91.53 -14.71
C GLU A 590 12.85 91.37 -14.69
N SER A 591 12.11 92.43 -14.36
CA SER A 591 10.64 92.39 -14.47
C SER A 591 10.21 92.05 -15.90
N ALA A 592 9.32 91.06 -16.05
CA ALA A 592 8.78 90.69 -17.36
C ALA A 592 7.56 91.56 -17.72
N GLU A 593 7.30 91.72 -19.02
CA GLU A 593 6.14 92.48 -19.54
C GLU A 593 4.87 91.60 -19.70
N GLY A 594 4.94 90.32 -19.29
CA GLY A 594 3.90 89.30 -19.48
C GLY A 594 3.26 88.79 -18.19
N GLU A 595 2.74 87.55 -18.20
CA GLU A 595 2.12 86.91 -17.02
C GLU A 595 3.12 86.45 -15.95
N ALA A 596 4.41 86.37 -16.28
CA ALA A 596 5.47 86.07 -15.33
C ALA A 596 5.95 87.32 -14.58
N ASP A 597 6.42 87.17 -13.35
CA ASP A 597 7.00 88.27 -12.57
C ASP A 597 8.41 88.63 -13.06
N TRP A 598 9.17 87.62 -13.50
CA TRP A 598 10.57 87.74 -13.91
C TRP A 598 10.85 87.16 -15.30
N ARG A 599 11.77 87.77 -16.04
CA ARG A 599 12.42 87.19 -17.21
C ARG A 599 13.92 87.06 -16.96
N LEU A 600 14.54 86.05 -17.56
CA LEU A 600 15.96 85.81 -17.44
C LEU A 600 16.75 86.67 -18.43
N ALA A 601 17.75 87.39 -17.93
CA ALA A 601 18.72 88.15 -18.70
C ALA A 601 20.16 87.76 -18.28
N ALA A 602 21.16 88.17 -19.05
CA ALA A 602 22.56 87.99 -18.72
C ALA A 602 23.35 89.27 -19.05
N GLU A 603 24.01 89.85 -18.04
CA GLU A 603 24.88 91.02 -18.19
C GLU A 603 26.37 90.64 -18.14
N ASP A 604 26.69 89.47 -17.58
CA ASP A 604 28.07 88.99 -17.44
C ASP A 604 28.62 88.48 -18.78
N GLU A 605 29.72 89.08 -19.23
CA GLU A 605 30.36 88.77 -20.52
C GLU A 605 30.79 87.30 -20.62
N LYS A 606 31.21 86.69 -19.49
CA LYS A 606 31.58 85.27 -19.43
C LYS A 606 30.35 84.37 -19.64
N THR A 607 29.21 84.71 -19.04
CA THR A 607 27.94 83.98 -19.20
C THR A 607 27.42 84.10 -20.64
N LEU A 608 27.48 85.29 -21.24
CA LEU A 608 27.11 85.52 -22.65
C LEU A 608 28.00 84.77 -23.63
N GLN A 609 29.32 84.74 -23.42
CA GLN A 609 30.26 84.01 -24.27
C GLN A 609 30.03 82.49 -24.21
N GLU A 610 29.76 81.94 -23.02
CA GLU A 610 29.50 80.50 -22.89
C GLU A 610 28.16 80.11 -23.52
N MET A 611 27.11 80.93 -23.37
CA MET A 611 25.84 80.69 -24.05
C MET A 611 25.97 80.74 -25.58
N ALA A 612 26.74 81.70 -26.11
CA ALA A 612 27.05 81.79 -27.54
C ALA A 612 27.81 80.54 -28.02
N ARG A 613 28.76 80.04 -27.23
CA ARG A 613 29.49 78.79 -27.51
C ARG A 613 28.55 77.58 -27.53
N GLN A 614 27.59 77.52 -26.61
CA GLN A 614 26.61 76.44 -26.52
C GLN A 614 25.42 76.60 -27.49
N LYS A 615 25.35 77.74 -28.21
CA LYS A 615 24.25 78.09 -29.13
C LYS A 615 22.87 78.11 -28.45
N VAL A 616 22.83 78.43 -27.15
CA VAL A 616 21.58 78.54 -26.39
C VAL A 616 21.20 80.01 -26.27
N ALA A 617 20.04 80.37 -26.81
CA ALA A 617 19.46 81.70 -26.64
C ALA A 617 19.01 81.92 -25.19
N ILE A 618 19.16 83.14 -24.64
CA ILE A 618 18.87 83.43 -23.22
C ILE A 618 17.44 83.10 -22.83
N GLU A 619 16.51 83.31 -23.77
CA GLU A 619 15.09 83.05 -23.62
C GLU A 619 14.82 81.55 -23.40
N ARG A 620 15.68 80.67 -23.92
CA ARG A 620 15.53 79.19 -23.78
C ARG A 620 16.23 78.62 -22.56
N VAL A 621 17.03 79.41 -21.84
CA VAL A 621 17.83 78.91 -20.72
C VAL A 621 16.94 78.41 -19.57
N THR A 622 15.85 79.11 -19.25
CA THR A 622 14.90 78.68 -18.22
C THR A 622 14.18 77.38 -18.61
N ALA A 623 13.74 77.27 -19.86
CA ALA A 623 13.18 76.02 -20.40
C ALA A 623 14.17 74.86 -20.33
N CYS A 624 15.44 75.13 -20.61
CA CYS A 624 16.50 74.16 -20.43
C CYS A 624 16.69 73.75 -18.99
N PHE A 625 16.77 74.69 -18.06
CA PHE A 625 16.87 74.42 -16.63
C PHE A 625 15.73 73.55 -16.11
N MET A 626 14.51 73.76 -16.60
CA MET A 626 13.35 72.96 -16.22
C MET A 626 13.16 71.65 -17.00
N GLY A 627 14.03 71.36 -17.97
CA GLY A 627 13.92 70.16 -18.80
C GLY A 627 12.69 70.07 -19.67
N ARG A 628 12.20 71.23 -20.13
CA ARG A 628 11.11 71.29 -21.09
C ARG A 628 11.60 70.85 -22.49
N PRO A 629 10.71 70.28 -23.33
CA PRO A 629 11.06 69.87 -24.69
C PRO A 629 11.62 71.02 -25.54
N SER A 630 11.27 72.27 -25.23
CA SER A 630 11.78 73.48 -25.89
C SER A 630 13.29 73.73 -25.69
N CYS A 631 13.97 72.91 -24.88
CA CYS A 631 15.42 72.90 -24.72
C CYS A 631 16.19 72.25 -25.90
N VAL A 632 15.52 71.76 -26.95
CA VAL A 632 16.26 71.19 -28.10
C VAL A 632 17.14 72.27 -28.75
N MET A 633 18.46 72.01 -28.71
CA MET A 633 19.52 72.79 -29.37
C MET A 633 19.41 72.73 -30.89
#